data_AF-A0A1G1YCQ0-F1
#
_entry.id   AF-A0A1G1YCQ0-F1
#
_cell.length_a   1.000
_cell.length_b   1.000
_cell.length_c   1.000
_cell.angle_alpha   90.00
_cell.angle_beta   90.00
_cell.angle_gamma   90.00
#
_symmetry.space_group_name_H-M   'P 1'
#
loop_
_entity.id
_entity.type
_entity.pdbx_description
1 polymer ?
#
loop_
_entity_poly.entity_id
_entity_poly.type
_entity_poly.pdbx_seq_one_letter_code
_entity_poly.pdbx_strand_id
1 'polypeptide(L)'
;MIEMMEEADDLPPKYVRTLISMMGSMDNVKEVLHNRKIIKLEDAVRLLFDKNGRRIPWNLRAAVCDPDPDFKLAGQEKVDFASRLSRLADALEMAVPITAARFEDEAGQLVELVKTAANGLCANILKGVCLPIIVPQTTEGDYGAVLESFYLPALERAYKKEYPSRAFTNHPKGKLANQVTIVPDICHDRLAAKSRLGWQVILFFPNPLQGFSVHAQREQLAQLPEEFSLAGGIDGLPAWTMWVDVLTRDHQTPGFDLSALQWQASAYSLCVRAGATGTVFGCESGLGHALGLCSGGLSFAR
;
A
#
# COMPACT_ATOMS: atom_id res chain seq x y z
N MET A 1 15.48 24.21 32.53
CA MET A 1 15.81 25.50 31.90
C MET A 1 17.29 25.57 31.55
N ILE A 2 18.20 25.20 32.46
CA ILE A 2 19.64 25.09 32.18
C ILE A 2 19.95 23.99 31.13
N GLU A 3 19.33 22.81 31.22
CA GLU A 3 19.47 21.73 30.21
C GLU A 3 19.01 22.13 28.79
N MET A 4 17.93 22.92 28.67
CA MET A 4 17.45 23.40 27.36
C MET A 4 18.36 24.46 26.73
N MET A 5 19.16 25.17 27.54
CA MET A 5 20.11 26.15 27.02
C MET A 5 21.36 25.47 26.47
N GLU A 6 21.82 24.39 27.09
CA GLU A 6 22.96 23.59 26.59
C GLU A 6 22.63 22.90 25.26
N GLU A 7 21.41 22.40 25.06
CA GLU A 7 20.98 21.79 23.79
C GLU A 7 20.77 22.80 22.65
N ALA A 8 20.49 24.07 22.97
CA ALA A 8 20.25 25.10 21.98
C ALA A 8 21.54 25.61 21.30
N ASP A 9 22.66 25.60 22.03
CA ASP A 9 23.98 25.99 21.51
C ASP A 9 24.52 24.99 20.46
N ASP A 10 24.06 23.74 20.51
CA ASP A 10 24.42 22.67 19.57
C ASP A 10 23.56 22.64 18.29
N LEU A 11 22.56 23.52 18.16
CA LEU A 11 21.71 23.55 16.96
C LEU A 11 22.51 24.01 15.73
N PRO A 12 22.57 23.18 14.65
CA PRO A 12 23.27 23.59 13.44
C PRO A 12 22.71 24.91 12.87
N PRO A 13 23.56 25.84 12.39
CA PRO A 13 23.12 27.18 11.94
C PRO A 13 21.99 27.19 10.90
N LYS A 14 21.82 26.10 10.14
CA LYS A 14 20.71 25.94 9.19
C LYS A 14 19.34 25.93 9.89
N TYR A 15 19.21 25.31 11.06
CA TYR A 15 17.93 25.22 11.77
C TYR A 15 17.55 26.56 12.41
N VAL A 16 18.53 27.28 12.97
CA VAL A 16 18.33 28.64 13.47
C VAL A 16 17.85 29.57 12.34
N ARG A 17 18.45 29.48 11.14
CA ARG A 17 17.99 30.24 9.96
C ARG A 17 16.57 29.85 9.56
N THR A 18 16.23 28.57 9.58
CA THR A 18 14.85 28.12 9.28
C THR A 18 13.85 28.70 10.26
N LEU A 19 14.12 28.65 11.57
CA LEU A 19 13.24 29.25 12.59
C LEU A 19 13.07 30.76 12.37
N ILE A 20 14.15 31.47 12.06
CA ILE A 20 14.11 32.90 11.72
C ILE A 20 13.24 33.15 10.48
N SER A 21 13.36 32.32 9.45
CA SER A 21 12.53 32.44 8.24
C SER A 21 11.04 32.20 8.50
N MET A 22 10.70 31.28 9.41
CA MET A 22 9.31 31.00 9.80
C MET A 22 8.67 32.17 10.53
N MET A 23 9.46 33.02 11.20
CA MET A 23 8.98 34.26 11.83
C MET A 23 8.69 35.38 10.82
N GLY A 24 9.00 35.17 9.52
CA GLY A 24 8.62 36.05 8.41
C GLY A 24 9.41 37.36 8.28
N SER A 25 9.94 37.91 9.38
CA SER A 25 10.78 39.11 9.36
C SER A 25 11.67 39.22 10.62
N MET A 26 12.77 39.97 10.51
CA MET A 26 13.65 40.25 11.65
C MET A 26 12.97 41.12 12.72
N ASP A 27 11.97 41.91 12.35
CA ASP A 27 11.20 42.70 13.32
C ASP A 27 10.34 41.80 14.20
N ASN A 28 9.72 40.74 13.64
CA ASN A 28 9.01 39.75 14.46
C ASN A 28 9.95 39.04 15.44
N VAL A 29 11.19 38.72 15.03
CA VAL A 29 12.21 38.15 15.92
C VAL A 29 12.51 39.08 17.08
N LYS A 30 12.76 40.36 16.80
CA LYS A 30 13.02 41.38 17.83
C LYS A 30 11.82 41.53 18.77
N GLU A 31 10.60 41.58 18.25
CA GLU A 31 9.40 41.71 19.08
C GLU A 31 9.22 40.52 20.04
N VAL A 32 9.55 39.30 19.60
CA VAL A 32 9.56 38.11 20.48
C VAL A 32 10.66 38.23 21.55
N LEU A 33 11.90 38.57 21.17
CA LEU A 33 13.02 38.71 22.11
C LEU A 33 12.80 39.81 23.16
N HIS A 34 12.01 40.84 22.83
CA HIS A 34 11.64 41.90 23.77
C HIS A 34 10.34 41.60 24.55
N ASN A 35 9.82 40.36 24.50
CA ASN A 35 8.56 39.95 25.14
C ASN A 35 7.32 40.76 24.70
N ARG A 36 7.34 41.36 23.51
CA ARG A 36 6.22 42.12 22.92
C ARG A 36 5.31 41.23 22.04
N LYS A 37 5.80 40.06 21.64
CA LYS A 37 5.03 38.99 20.98
C LYS A 37 5.33 37.64 21.62
N ILE A 38 4.35 36.75 21.62
CA ILE A 38 4.51 35.36 22.05
C ILE A 38 4.59 34.44 20.82
N ILE A 39 5.44 33.41 20.90
CA ILE A 39 5.41 32.30 19.93
C ILE A 39 4.43 31.26 20.44
N LYS A 40 3.45 30.90 19.61
CA LYS A 40 2.64 29.70 19.81
C LYS A 40 3.22 28.59 18.95
N LEU A 41 3.58 27.48 19.58
CA LEU A 41 3.94 26.26 18.88
C LEU A 41 2.68 25.43 18.77
N GLU A 42 2.30 25.13 17.53
CA GLU A 42 1.23 24.20 17.21
C GLU A 42 1.86 23.01 16.49
N ASP A 43 1.31 21.83 16.70
CA ASP A 43 1.73 20.66 15.94
C ASP A 43 1.46 20.92 14.46
N ALA A 44 2.48 20.75 13.64
CA ALA A 44 2.29 20.81 12.20
C ALA A 44 1.29 19.72 11.80
N VAL A 45 0.16 20.13 11.20
CA VAL A 45 -0.80 19.22 10.57
C VAL A 45 -0.09 18.50 9.43
N ARG A 46 0.46 17.32 9.73
CA ARG A 46 1.30 16.57 8.80
C ARG A 46 0.45 15.63 7.99
N LEU A 47 0.39 15.90 6.68
CA LEU A 47 -0.15 14.95 5.71
C LEU A 47 0.54 13.60 5.85
N LEU A 48 -0.22 12.52 5.75
CA LEU A 48 0.34 11.17 5.83
C LEU A 48 0.92 10.73 4.47
N PHE A 49 0.43 11.31 3.38
CA PHE A 49 0.90 11.04 2.03
C PHE A 49 1.38 12.33 1.35
N ASP A 50 2.44 12.21 0.56
CA ASP A 50 3.02 13.31 -0.20
C ASP A 50 2.15 13.68 -1.41
N LYS A 51 2.58 14.68 -2.18
CA LYS A 51 1.85 15.17 -3.34
C LYS A 51 1.63 14.13 -4.46
N ASN A 52 2.36 13.01 -4.43
CA ASN A 52 2.28 11.92 -5.39
C ASN A 52 1.54 10.70 -4.82
N GLY A 53 0.99 10.80 -3.60
CA GLY A 53 0.31 9.70 -2.92
C GLY A 53 1.24 8.67 -2.28
N ARG A 54 2.54 8.96 -2.18
CA ARG A 54 3.48 8.10 -1.44
C ARG A 54 3.41 8.42 0.05
N ARG A 55 3.48 7.40 0.90
CA ARG A 55 3.55 7.55 2.36
C ARG A 55 4.78 8.37 2.72
N ILE A 56 4.60 9.38 3.56
CA ILE A 56 5.69 10.18 4.10
C ILE A 56 6.33 9.39 5.27
N PRO A 57 7.61 8.98 5.20
CA PRO A 57 8.26 8.26 6.29
C PRO A 57 8.22 9.06 7.59
N TRP A 58 7.88 8.41 8.69
CA TRP A 58 7.81 9.05 10.02
C TRP A 58 8.03 8.04 11.13
N ASN A 59 8.90 8.41 12.08
CA ASN A 59 9.19 7.65 13.30
C ASN A 59 9.43 6.15 13.04
N LEU A 60 10.27 5.84 12.05
CA LEU A 60 10.59 4.47 11.67
C LEU A 60 11.94 4.04 12.21
N ARG A 61 12.03 2.77 12.60
CA ARG A 61 13.30 2.10 12.93
C ARG A 61 13.80 1.28 11.75
N ALA A 62 12.88 0.67 11.01
CA ALA A 62 13.20 -0.13 9.84
C ALA A 62 13.60 0.74 8.63
N ALA A 63 14.33 0.13 7.70
CA ALA A 63 14.94 0.84 6.59
C ALA A 63 13.91 1.36 5.58
N VAL A 64 14.19 2.55 5.06
CA VAL A 64 13.49 3.19 3.93
C VAL A 64 14.53 3.82 3.02
N CYS A 65 14.28 3.75 1.72
CA CYS A 65 15.04 4.44 0.69
C CYS A 65 14.09 5.26 -0.19
N ASP A 66 14.65 6.07 -1.07
CA ASP A 66 13.88 6.76 -2.09
C ASP A 66 13.33 5.75 -3.12
N PRO A 67 12.11 5.96 -3.65
CA PRO A 67 11.57 5.10 -4.68
C PRO A 67 12.42 5.23 -5.96
N ASP A 68 12.66 4.10 -6.61
CA ASP A 68 13.36 4.07 -7.89
C ASP A 68 12.45 4.67 -8.99
N PRO A 69 12.86 5.75 -9.67
CA PRO A 69 12.03 6.43 -10.66
C PRO A 69 11.77 5.59 -11.93
N ASP A 70 12.58 4.56 -12.19
CA ASP A 70 12.40 3.67 -13.33
C ASP A 70 11.27 2.66 -13.09
N PHE A 71 10.92 2.40 -11.82
CA PHE A 71 9.85 1.49 -11.45
C PHE A 71 8.57 2.28 -11.14
N LYS A 72 7.66 2.34 -12.11
CA LYS A 72 6.42 3.11 -12.00
C LYS A 72 5.25 2.44 -12.66
N LEU A 73 4.10 2.63 -12.03
CA LEU A 73 2.81 2.27 -12.60
C LEU A 73 2.38 3.36 -13.58
N ALA A 74 1.73 2.94 -14.67
CA ALA A 74 1.11 3.88 -15.57
C ALA A 74 -0.02 4.62 -14.84
N GLY A 75 -0.18 5.91 -15.15
CA GLY A 75 -1.34 6.68 -14.68
C GLY A 75 -2.63 6.01 -15.14
N GLN A 76 -3.66 6.07 -14.31
CA GLN A 76 -4.93 5.42 -14.57
C GLN A 76 -5.82 6.36 -15.38
N GLU A 77 -6.26 5.91 -16.55
CA GLU A 77 -7.39 6.53 -17.26
C GLU A 77 -8.72 6.21 -16.56
N LYS A 78 -9.84 6.66 -17.11
CA LYS A 78 -11.18 6.34 -16.59
C LYS A 78 -11.36 4.83 -16.39
N VAL A 79 -11.84 4.42 -15.21
CA VAL A 79 -12.06 3.00 -14.88
C VAL A 79 -13.27 2.44 -15.63
N ASP A 80 -13.04 1.39 -16.41
CA ASP A 80 -14.12 0.55 -16.95
C ASP A 80 -14.45 -0.58 -15.96
N PHE A 81 -15.37 -0.30 -15.03
CA PHE A 81 -15.77 -1.24 -13.98
C PHE A 81 -16.34 -2.56 -14.54
N ALA A 82 -17.05 -2.51 -15.68
CA ALA A 82 -17.62 -3.70 -16.30
C ALA A 82 -16.52 -4.63 -16.84
N SER A 83 -15.50 -4.05 -17.50
CA SER A 83 -14.34 -4.81 -17.96
C SER A 83 -13.54 -5.43 -16.81
N ARG A 84 -13.31 -4.68 -15.71
CA ARG A 84 -12.61 -5.21 -14.52
C ARG A 84 -13.37 -6.36 -13.85
N LEU A 85 -14.70 -6.24 -13.76
CA LEU A 85 -15.58 -7.31 -13.28
C LEU A 85 -15.54 -8.55 -14.18
N SER A 86 -15.66 -8.36 -15.49
CA SER A 86 -15.62 -9.45 -16.46
C SER A 86 -14.30 -10.20 -16.39
N ARG A 87 -13.17 -9.48 -16.25
CA ARG A 87 -11.86 -10.11 -16.09
C ARG A 87 -11.79 -10.96 -14.82
N LEU A 88 -12.30 -10.46 -13.69
CA LEU A 88 -12.36 -11.24 -12.45
C LEU A 88 -13.24 -12.48 -12.60
N ALA A 89 -14.44 -12.33 -13.18
CA ALA A 89 -15.38 -13.44 -13.38
C ALA A 89 -14.79 -14.54 -14.27
N ASP A 90 -14.22 -14.17 -15.42
CA ASP A 90 -13.53 -15.08 -16.33
C ASP A 90 -12.36 -15.78 -15.64
N ALA A 91 -11.56 -15.02 -14.90
CA ALA A 91 -10.39 -15.54 -14.22
C ALA A 91 -10.75 -16.47 -13.06
N LEU A 92 -11.83 -16.21 -12.34
CA LEU A 92 -12.31 -17.09 -11.27
C LEU A 92 -13.17 -18.25 -11.78
N GLU A 93 -13.58 -18.23 -13.05
CA GLU A 93 -14.53 -19.17 -13.65
C GLU A 93 -15.86 -19.23 -12.87
N MET A 94 -16.32 -18.07 -12.39
CA MET A 94 -17.57 -17.93 -11.63
C MET A 94 -18.24 -16.58 -11.85
N ALA A 95 -19.54 -16.54 -11.58
CA ALA A 95 -20.28 -15.29 -11.55
C ALA A 95 -19.85 -14.45 -10.34
N VAL A 96 -19.57 -13.17 -10.59
CA VAL A 96 -19.36 -12.17 -9.55
C VAL A 96 -20.71 -11.57 -9.17
N PRO A 97 -21.17 -11.66 -7.91
CA PRO A 97 -22.51 -11.23 -7.48
C PRO A 97 -22.59 -9.70 -7.24
N ILE A 98 -21.83 -8.92 -8.00
CA ILE A 98 -21.76 -7.46 -7.93
C ILE A 98 -21.89 -6.93 -9.36
N THR A 99 -22.80 -5.98 -9.58
CA THR A 99 -22.96 -5.31 -10.87
C THR A 99 -21.92 -4.20 -11.03
N ALA A 100 -21.61 -3.83 -12.28
CA ALA A 100 -20.68 -2.73 -12.55
C ALA A 100 -21.10 -1.41 -11.90
N ALA A 101 -22.40 -1.09 -11.94
CA ALA A 101 -22.94 0.11 -11.31
C ALA A 101 -22.78 0.10 -9.78
N ARG A 102 -23.01 -1.06 -9.14
CA ARG A 102 -22.78 -1.20 -7.69
C ARG A 102 -21.30 -1.09 -7.34
N PHE A 103 -20.43 -1.70 -8.14
CA PHE A 103 -18.99 -1.61 -7.94
C PHE A 103 -18.47 -0.17 -8.07
N GLU A 104 -18.93 0.57 -9.09
CA GLU A 104 -18.61 1.98 -9.27
C GLU A 104 -19.10 2.85 -8.10
N ASP A 105 -20.34 2.66 -7.66
CA ASP A 105 -20.92 3.41 -6.55
C ASP A 105 -20.16 3.15 -5.24
N GLU A 106 -19.95 1.89 -4.86
CA GLU A 106 -19.22 1.54 -3.64
C GLU A 106 -17.76 2.04 -3.66
N ALA A 107 -17.08 1.95 -4.81
CA ALA A 107 -15.75 2.51 -4.98
C ALA A 107 -15.73 4.04 -4.83
N GLY A 108 -16.70 4.74 -5.43
CA GLY A 108 -16.84 6.19 -5.29
C GLY A 108 -17.08 6.62 -3.83
N GLN A 109 -17.90 5.86 -3.11
CA GLN A 109 -18.13 6.10 -1.69
C GLN A 109 -16.86 5.90 -0.84
N LEU A 110 -16.03 4.90 -1.15
CA LEU A 110 -14.74 4.71 -0.48
C LEU A 110 -13.77 5.86 -0.77
N VAL A 111 -13.79 6.42 -1.99
CA VAL A 111 -12.96 7.58 -2.34
C VAL A 111 -13.32 8.78 -1.47
N GLU A 112 -14.62 9.04 -1.23
CA GLU A 112 -15.05 10.11 -0.34
C GLU A 112 -14.63 9.87 1.12
N LEU A 113 -14.65 8.62 1.59
CA LEU A 113 -14.14 8.27 2.91
C LEU A 113 -12.64 8.52 3.04
N VAL A 114 -11.83 8.14 2.05
CA VAL A 114 -10.38 8.43 2.06
C VAL A 114 -10.09 9.94 2.14
N LYS A 115 -10.89 10.77 1.44
CA LYS A 115 -10.74 12.24 1.48
C LYS A 115 -10.95 12.84 2.87
N THR A 116 -11.77 12.19 3.70
CA THR A 116 -12.14 12.68 5.04
C THR A 116 -11.41 11.95 6.17
N ALA A 117 -10.81 10.78 5.87
CA ALA A 117 -10.07 9.97 6.82
C ALA A 117 -8.93 10.75 7.49
N ALA A 118 -8.79 10.55 8.81
CA ALA A 118 -7.88 11.31 9.66
C ALA A 118 -7.97 12.84 9.44
N ASN A 119 -9.18 13.40 9.42
CA ASN A 119 -9.40 14.84 9.18
C ASN A 119 -8.77 15.34 7.87
N GLY A 120 -8.77 14.50 6.83
CA GLY A 120 -8.22 14.81 5.50
C GLY A 120 -6.71 14.60 5.34
N LEU A 121 -6.01 14.13 6.38
CA LEU A 121 -4.57 13.86 6.31
C LEU A 121 -4.20 12.74 5.32
N CYS A 122 -5.17 11.87 4.98
CA CYS A 122 -4.99 10.76 4.05
C CYS A 122 -5.28 11.12 2.58
N ALA A 123 -5.92 12.26 2.30
CA ALA A 123 -6.50 12.57 1.00
C ALA A 123 -5.49 12.48 -0.17
N ASN A 124 -4.22 12.76 0.12
CA ASN A 124 -3.15 12.73 -0.87
C ASN A 124 -2.85 11.33 -1.42
N ILE A 125 -3.23 10.23 -0.75
CA ILE A 125 -3.03 8.89 -1.31
C ILE A 125 -3.76 8.71 -2.66
N LEU A 126 -4.88 9.42 -2.84
CA LEU A 126 -5.66 9.46 -4.09
C LEU A 126 -4.96 10.20 -5.23
N LYS A 127 -3.81 10.84 -4.98
CA LYS A 127 -2.94 11.41 -6.02
C LYS A 127 -2.03 10.34 -6.64
N GLY A 128 -1.86 9.19 -5.98
CA GLY A 128 -1.20 8.02 -6.52
C GLY A 128 -2.16 7.14 -7.32
N VAL A 129 -1.69 5.94 -7.69
CA VAL A 129 -2.54 4.95 -8.36
C VAL A 129 -3.55 4.38 -7.36
N CYS A 130 -4.83 4.36 -7.73
CA CYS A 130 -5.93 3.90 -6.88
C CYS A 130 -6.82 2.94 -7.67
N LEU A 131 -6.70 1.65 -7.40
CA LEU A 131 -7.37 0.59 -8.15
C LEU A 131 -8.57 0.08 -7.34
N PRO A 132 -9.82 0.40 -7.71
CA PRO A 132 -10.97 -0.30 -7.16
C PRO A 132 -10.85 -1.79 -7.47
N ILE A 133 -11.06 -2.63 -6.48
CA ILE A 133 -11.06 -4.08 -6.65
C ILE A 133 -12.21 -4.72 -5.89
N ILE A 134 -12.43 -5.98 -6.20
CA ILE A 134 -13.36 -6.83 -5.49
C ILE A 134 -12.57 -7.96 -4.86
N VAL A 135 -12.72 -8.10 -3.54
CA VAL A 135 -12.23 -9.24 -2.78
C VAL A 135 -13.33 -10.31 -2.81
N PRO A 136 -13.11 -11.45 -3.49
CA PRO A 136 -14.06 -12.55 -3.53
C PRO A 136 -14.34 -13.13 -2.14
N GLN A 137 -15.54 -13.68 -1.97
CA GLN A 137 -15.86 -14.43 -0.76
C GLN A 137 -15.05 -15.72 -0.70
N THR A 138 -14.43 -15.99 0.45
CA THR A 138 -13.70 -17.24 0.69
C THR A 138 -14.17 -17.86 2.00
N THR A 139 -14.45 -19.16 1.99
CA THR A 139 -14.97 -19.89 3.18
C THR A 139 -13.93 -20.79 3.84
N GLU A 140 -12.82 -21.04 3.16
CA GLU A 140 -11.71 -21.85 3.66
C GLU A 140 -10.93 -21.08 4.74
N GLY A 141 -10.60 -21.79 5.82
CA GLY A 141 -9.92 -21.23 6.99
C GLY A 141 -8.41 -21.11 6.80
N ASP A 142 -7.81 -22.00 5.99
CA ASP A 142 -6.39 -21.99 5.65
C ASP A 142 -6.10 -20.95 4.56
N TYR A 143 -5.47 -19.85 4.98
CA TYR A 143 -5.11 -18.74 4.10
C TYR A 143 -4.24 -19.20 2.93
N GLY A 144 -3.25 -20.07 3.17
CA GLY A 144 -2.35 -20.55 2.14
C GLY A 144 -3.04 -21.46 1.12
N ALA A 145 -3.96 -22.31 1.59
CA ALA A 145 -4.77 -23.16 0.70
C ALA A 145 -5.67 -22.31 -0.20
N VAL A 146 -6.25 -21.22 0.31
CA VAL A 146 -7.02 -20.26 -0.48
C VAL A 146 -6.16 -19.62 -1.57
N LEU A 147 -4.94 -19.18 -1.25
CA LEU A 147 -4.06 -18.60 -2.27
C LEU A 147 -3.78 -19.61 -3.39
N GLU A 148 -3.47 -20.85 -3.02
CA GLU A 148 -3.01 -21.88 -3.96
C GLU A 148 -4.11 -22.44 -4.86
N SER A 149 -5.30 -22.69 -4.29
CA SER A 149 -6.41 -23.32 -5.01
C SER A 149 -7.32 -22.34 -5.72
N PHE A 150 -7.35 -21.07 -5.29
CA PHE A 150 -8.32 -20.09 -5.75
C PHE A 150 -7.66 -18.89 -6.45
N TYR A 151 -6.84 -18.11 -5.73
CA TYR A 151 -6.35 -16.83 -6.26
C TYR A 151 -5.21 -16.97 -7.28
N LEU A 152 -4.22 -17.83 -7.03
CA LEU A 152 -3.08 -18.00 -7.95
C LEU A 152 -3.49 -18.59 -9.30
N PRO A 153 -4.37 -19.62 -9.38
CA PRO A 153 -4.89 -20.08 -10.66
C PRO A 153 -5.65 -18.98 -11.41
N ALA A 154 -6.41 -18.15 -10.71
CA ALA A 154 -7.14 -17.05 -11.33
C ALA A 154 -6.20 -15.98 -11.91
N LEU A 155 -5.18 -15.58 -11.14
CA LEU A 155 -4.14 -14.67 -11.62
C LEU A 155 -3.41 -15.25 -12.84
N GLU A 156 -3.03 -16.53 -12.79
CA GLU A 156 -2.37 -17.21 -13.91
C GLU A 156 -3.24 -17.19 -15.18
N ARG A 157 -4.54 -17.51 -15.07
CA ARG A 157 -5.49 -17.47 -16.19
C ARG A 157 -5.61 -16.06 -16.77
N ALA A 158 -5.81 -15.05 -15.92
CA ALA A 158 -5.93 -13.66 -16.36
C ALA A 158 -4.65 -13.17 -17.04
N TYR A 159 -3.48 -13.50 -16.47
CA TYR A 159 -2.18 -13.14 -17.02
C TYR A 159 -1.93 -13.77 -18.38
N LYS A 160 -2.17 -15.09 -18.53
CA LYS A 160 -1.97 -15.79 -19.81
C LYS A 160 -2.97 -15.35 -20.88
N LYS A 161 -4.16 -14.90 -20.49
CA LYS A 161 -5.14 -14.31 -21.42
C LYS A 161 -4.66 -12.95 -21.96
N GLU A 162 -4.12 -12.10 -21.09
CA GLU A 162 -3.58 -10.77 -21.47
C GLU A 162 -2.25 -10.88 -22.23
N TYR A 163 -1.37 -11.79 -21.82
CA TYR A 163 -0.04 -11.98 -22.38
C TYR A 163 0.24 -13.44 -22.77
N PRO A 164 -0.33 -13.95 -23.88
CA PRO A 164 -0.24 -15.37 -24.25
C PRO A 164 1.19 -15.91 -24.46
N SER A 165 2.14 -15.03 -24.79
CA SER A 165 3.55 -15.38 -25.03
C SER A 165 4.44 -15.31 -23.79
N ARG A 166 3.93 -14.85 -22.64
CA ARG A 166 4.70 -14.67 -21.41
C ARG A 166 4.41 -15.78 -20.41
N ALA A 167 5.42 -16.14 -19.63
CA ALA A 167 5.29 -17.19 -18.62
C ALA A 167 4.73 -16.65 -17.29
N PHE A 168 3.90 -17.43 -16.62
CA PHE A 168 3.56 -17.23 -15.21
C PHE A 168 4.26 -18.30 -14.38
N THR A 169 5.07 -17.90 -13.41
CA THR A 169 5.82 -18.84 -12.56
C THR A 169 5.36 -18.73 -11.11
N ASN A 170 4.87 -19.84 -10.56
CA ASN A 170 4.55 -19.96 -9.13
C ASN A 170 5.65 -20.80 -8.46
N HIS A 171 6.64 -20.14 -7.86
CA HIS A 171 7.74 -20.84 -7.18
C HIS A 171 7.31 -21.67 -5.95
N PRO A 172 6.43 -21.17 -5.06
CA PRO A 172 5.98 -21.94 -3.90
C PRO A 172 4.81 -22.90 -4.19
N LYS A 173 4.56 -23.26 -5.45
CA LYS A 173 3.48 -24.19 -5.83
C LYS A 173 3.54 -25.49 -5.01
N GLY A 174 2.42 -25.90 -4.41
CA GLY A 174 2.33 -27.08 -3.55
C GLY A 174 2.78 -26.87 -2.12
N LYS A 175 3.09 -25.64 -1.69
CA LYS A 175 3.78 -25.33 -0.43
C LYS A 175 3.14 -24.21 0.38
N LEU A 176 1.94 -23.73 0.01
CA LEU A 176 1.30 -22.62 0.72
C LEU A 176 0.37 -23.08 1.83
N ALA A 177 -0.36 -24.18 1.64
CA ALA A 177 -1.32 -24.70 2.62
C ALA A 177 -0.68 -24.86 4.00
N ASN A 178 -1.30 -24.26 5.02
CA ASN A 178 -0.86 -24.22 6.42
C ASN A 178 0.53 -23.57 6.64
N GLN A 179 1.09 -22.92 5.63
CA GLN A 179 2.41 -22.27 5.69
C GLN A 179 2.33 -20.74 5.62
N VAL A 180 1.13 -20.17 5.43
CA VAL A 180 0.92 -18.73 5.30
C VAL A 180 0.10 -18.23 6.48
N THR A 181 0.64 -17.24 7.20
CA THR A 181 -0.04 -16.60 8.32
C THR A 181 -0.15 -15.10 8.09
N ILE A 182 -1.24 -14.52 8.57
CA ILE A 182 -1.40 -13.06 8.63
C ILE A 182 -0.55 -12.55 9.79
N VAL A 183 0.24 -11.50 9.54
CA VAL A 183 1.00 -10.81 10.59
C VAL A 183 -0.01 -10.10 11.53
N PRO A 184 0.19 -10.11 12.85
CA PRO A 184 -0.71 -9.42 13.77
C PRO A 184 -0.62 -7.89 13.61
N ASP A 185 -1.63 -7.18 14.12
CA ASP A 185 -1.67 -5.72 14.27
C ASP A 185 -1.52 -4.91 12.98
N ILE A 186 -1.95 -5.48 11.86
CA ILE A 186 -1.90 -4.82 10.54
C ILE A 186 -3.26 -4.81 9.80
N CYS A 187 -4.36 -4.93 10.55
CA CYS A 187 -5.76 -4.86 10.10
C CYS A 187 -6.19 -5.81 8.95
N HIS A 188 -5.28 -6.60 8.38
CA HIS A 188 -5.55 -7.50 7.28
C HIS A 188 -6.43 -8.69 7.68
N ASP A 189 -6.34 -9.10 8.95
CA ASP A 189 -7.21 -10.08 9.57
C ASP A 189 -8.70 -9.66 9.54
N ARG A 190 -8.97 -8.35 9.69
CA ARG A 190 -10.33 -7.80 9.61
C ARG A 190 -10.89 -7.90 8.19
N LEU A 191 -10.08 -7.59 7.18
CA LEU A 191 -10.47 -7.75 5.78
C LEU A 191 -10.70 -9.23 5.44
N ALA A 192 -9.83 -10.12 5.93
CA ALA A 192 -10.00 -11.57 5.79
C ALA A 192 -11.28 -12.08 6.47
N ALA A 193 -11.64 -11.53 7.64
CA ALA A 193 -12.89 -11.87 8.31
C ALA A 193 -14.11 -11.36 7.52
N LYS A 194 -14.06 -10.13 7.00
CA LYS A 194 -15.14 -9.55 6.18
C LYS A 194 -15.35 -10.31 4.87
N SER A 195 -14.27 -10.74 4.20
CA SER A 195 -14.36 -11.52 2.97
C SER A 195 -15.00 -12.90 3.19
N ARG A 196 -15.00 -13.45 4.42
CA ARG A 196 -15.76 -14.68 4.72
C ARG A 196 -17.27 -14.48 4.71
N LEU A 197 -17.72 -13.27 5.04
CA LEU A 197 -19.15 -12.92 5.12
C LEU A 197 -19.75 -12.55 3.76
N GLY A 198 -18.91 -12.17 2.79
CA GLY A 198 -19.36 -11.85 1.45
C GLY A 198 -18.28 -11.14 0.63
N TRP A 199 -18.62 -10.85 -0.62
CA TRP A 199 -17.77 -10.13 -1.55
C TRP A 199 -17.61 -8.68 -1.11
N GLN A 200 -16.38 -8.16 -1.09
CA GLN A 200 -16.07 -6.81 -0.62
C GLN A 200 -15.55 -5.94 -1.76
N VAL A 201 -16.10 -4.74 -1.93
CA VAL A 201 -15.49 -3.69 -2.74
C VAL A 201 -14.50 -2.93 -1.86
N ILE A 202 -13.25 -2.78 -2.32
CA ILE A 202 -12.21 -2.01 -1.61
C ILE A 202 -11.42 -1.14 -2.60
N LEU A 203 -10.68 -0.16 -2.07
CA LEU A 203 -9.67 0.56 -2.84
C LEU A 203 -8.29 -0.02 -2.56
N PHE A 204 -7.55 -0.34 -3.62
CA PHE A 204 -6.20 -0.86 -3.54
C PHE A 204 -5.20 0.17 -4.08
N PHE A 205 -4.20 0.49 -3.26
CA PHE A 205 -3.13 1.43 -3.57
C PHE A 205 -1.82 0.62 -3.70
N PRO A 206 -1.35 0.30 -4.91
CA PRO A 206 -0.23 -0.62 -5.10
C PRO A 206 1.14 -0.06 -4.68
N ASN A 207 1.42 1.23 -4.92
CA ASN A 207 2.74 1.83 -4.74
C ASN A 207 2.90 2.94 -3.67
N PRO A 208 2.01 3.14 -2.68
CA PRO A 208 2.19 4.20 -1.68
C PRO A 208 3.40 3.94 -0.76
N LEU A 209 3.87 2.69 -0.68
CA LEU A 209 4.99 2.28 0.19
C LEU A 209 6.25 1.90 -0.60
N GLN A 210 6.38 2.42 -1.83
CA GLN A 210 7.56 2.12 -2.65
C GLN A 210 8.85 2.64 -2.00
N GLY A 211 9.85 1.76 -1.89
CA GLY A 211 11.13 2.05 -1.22
C GLY A 211 11.15 1.81 0.28
N PHE A 212 10.06 1.31 0.89
CA PHE A 212 10.06 0.89 2.29
C PHE A 212 10.42 -0.59 2.38
N SER A 213 11.26 -0.99 3.33
CA SER A 213 11.42 -2.42 3.67
C SER A 213 10.11 -3.01 4.19
N VAL A 214 9.88 -4.33 4.07
CA VAL A 214 8.66 -4.98 4.59
C VAL A 214 8.44 -4.68 6.08
N HIS A 215 9.51 -4.62 6.88
CA HIS A 215 9.41 -4.20 8.29
C HIS A 215 8.96 -2.73 8.43
N ALA A 216 9.50 -1.81 7.63
CA ALA A 216 9.07 -0.41 7.64
C ALA A 216 7.62 -0.25 7.17
N GLN A 217 7.19 -1.05 6.20
CA GLN A 217 5.80 -1.08 5.74
C GLN A 217 4.85 -1.47 6.88
N ARG A 218 5.21 -2.47 7.70
CA ARG A 218 4.45 -2.89 8.89
C ARG A 218 4.43 -1.81 9.98
N GLU A 219 5.57 -1.19 10.26
CA GLU A 219 5.66 -0.06 11.21
C GLU A 219 4.79 1.15 10.78
N GLN A 220 4.70 1.41 9.47
CA GLN A 220 3.92 2.54 8.94
C GLN A 220 2.42 2.41 9.19
N LEU A 221 1.89 1.19 9.20
CA LEU A 221 0.45 0.98 9.31
C LEU A 221 -0.09 1.37 10.70
N ALA A 222 0.71 1.23 11.76
CA ALA A 222 0.33 1.69 13.10
C ALA A 222 0.05 3.20 13.18
N GLN A 223 0.39 3.96 12.15
CA GLN A 223 0.19 5.41 12.05
C GLN A 223 -0.93 5.80 11.08
N LEU A 224 -1.61 4.81 10.48
CA LEU A 224 -2.74 5.04 9.57
C LEU A 224 -4.07 4.76 10.28
N PRO A 225 -5.18 5.34 9.80
CA PRO A 225 -6.52 4.96 10.23
C PRO A 225 -6.78 3.46 10.07
N GLU A 226 -7.65 2.91 10.91
CA GLU A 226 -7.91 1.47 10.97
C GLU A 226 -8.61 0.90 9.72
N GLU A 227 -9.15 1.77 8.88
CA GLU A 227 -9.71 1.46 7.56
C GLU A 227 -8.62 1.07 6.55
N PHE A 228 -7.36 1.46 6.82
CA PHE A 228 -6.22 0.99 6.05
C PHE A 228 -5.72 -0.35 6.57
N SER A 229 -5.29 -1.19 5.64
CA SER A 229 -4.58 -2.44 5.91
C SER A 229 -3.39 -2.56 4.97
N LEU A 230 -2.34 -3.25 5.41
CA LEU A 230 -1.31 -3.70 4.50
C LEU A 230 -1.90 -4.79 3.63
N ALA A 231 -1.51 -4.80 2.37
CA ALA A 231 -2.05 -5.79 1.46
C ALA A 231 -1.40 -7.16 1.63
N GLY A 232 -2.21 -8.19 1.44
CA GLY A 232 -1.82 -9.58 1.40
C GLY A 232 -2.33 -10.26 0.14
N GLY A 233 -2.59 -11.56 0.23
CA GLY A 233 -2.96 -12.36 -0.94
C GLY A 233 -4.43 -12.22 -1.32
N ILE A 234 -5.34 -12.04 -0.36
CA ILE A 234 -6.80 -11.98 -0.59
C ILE A 234 -7.26 -10.70 -1.28
N ASP A 235 -6.48 -9.63 -1.19
CA ASP A 235 -6.74 -8.33 -1.79
C ASP A 235 -5.70 -8.02 -2.87
N GLY A 236 -4.42 -8.31 -2.62
CA GLY A 236 -3.36 -8.18 -3.61
C GLY A 236 -3.56 -9.05 -4.84
N LEU A 237 -3.84 -10.36 -4.70
CA LEU A 237 -3.94 -11.22 -5.89
C LEU A 237 -5.19 -10.92 -6.74
N PRO A 238 -6.37 -10.61 -6.18
CA PRO A 238 -7.47 -10.07 -6.96
C PRO A 238 -7.14 -8.75 -7.65
N ALA A 239 -6.41 -7.85 -7.00
CA ALA A 239 -5.94 -6.63 -7.65
C ALA A 239 -5.09 -6.96 -8.89
N TRP A 240 -4.10 -7.83 -8.72
CA TRP A 240 -3.24 -8.29 -9.81
C TRP A 240 -4.03 -9.03 -10.91
N THR A 241 -5.14 -9.69 -10.57
CA THR A 241 -6.03 -10.38 -11.52
C THR A 241 -6.93 -9.40 -12.29
N MET A 242 -7.47 -8.38 -11.63
CA MET A 242 -8.36 -7.38 -12.25
C MET A 242 -7.58 -6.34 -13.06
N TRP A 243 -6.34 -6.08 -12.67
CA TRP A 243 -5.48 -5.02 -13.20
C TRP A 243 -4.18 -5.57 -13.79
N VAL A 244 -4.24 -6.73 -14.45
CA VAL A 244 -3.10 -7.38 -15.13
C VAL A 244 -2.35 -6.41 -16.04
N ASP A 245 -3.07 -5.61 -16.83
CA ASP A 245 -2.54 -4.57 -17.73
C ASP A 245 -1.73 -3.48 -17.02
N VAL A 246 -2.00 -3.23 -15.74
CA VAL A 246 -1.33 -2.19 -14.93
C VAL A 246 -0.22 -2.81 -14.07
N LEU A 247 -0.56 -3.88 -13.35
CA LEU A 247 0.28 -4.49 -12.32
C LEU A 247 1.24 -5.56 -12.87
N THR A 248 1.06 -6.01 -14.11
CA THR A 248 1.94 -7.02 -14.74
C THR A 248 2.51 -6.58 -16.09
N ARG A 249 2.53 -5.26 -16.34
CA ARG A 249 2.87 -4.65 -17.64
C ARG A 249 4.25 -5.09 -18.14
N ASP A 250 5.29 -4.89 -17.34
CA ASP A 250 6.69 -5.18 -17.70
C ASP A 250 7.62 -5.14 -16.48
N HIS A 251 8.93 -5.30 -16.72
CA HIS A 251 9.97 -5.24 -15.70
C HIS A 251 10.09 -3.88 -14.98
N GLN A 252 9.47 -2.81 -15.49
CA GLN A 252 9.43 -1.49 -14.85
C GLN A 252 8.19 -1.31 -13.99
N THR A 253 7.34 -2.34 -13.86
CA THR A 253 6.30 -2.36 -12.84
C THR A 253 6.94 -2.66 -11.48
N PRO A 254 6.67 -1.85 -10.42
CA PRO A 254 7.16 -2.14 -9.09
C PRO A 254 6.82 -3.57 -8.63
N GLY A 255 7.78 -4.21 -7.97
CA GLY A 255 7.55 -5.46 -7.26
C GLY A 255 6.56 -5.26 -6.13
N PHE A 256 5.79 -6.29 -5.82
CA PHE A 256 4.74 -6.24 -4.83
C PHE A 256 4.98 -7.22 -3.69
N ASP A 257 5.27 -6.68 -2.51
CA ASP A 257 5.44 -7.46 -1.31
C ASP A 257 4.07 -7.74 -0.70
N LEU A 258 3.73 -8.98 -0.40
CA LEU A 258 2.54 -9.31 0.36
C LEU A 258 2.83 -9.08 1.85
N SER A 259 3.17 -7.86 2.22
CA SER A 259 3.74 -7.49 3.53
C SER A 259 2.84 -7.80 4.70
N ALA A 260 1.55 -8.01 4.46
CA ALA A 260 0.63 -8.51 5.45
C ALA A 260 0.82 -9.98 5.84
N LEU A 261 1.61 -10.72 5.07
CA LEU A 261 1.79 -12.15 5.21
C LEU A 261 3.18 -12.51 5.70
N GLN A 262 3.25 -13.68 6.30
CA GLN A 262 4.47 -14.39 6.61
C GLN A 262 4.37 -15.79 6.03
N TRP A 263 5.46 -16.29 5.45
CA TRP A 263 5.50 -17.63 4.86
C TRP A 263 6.57 -18.48 5.52
N GLN A 264 6.16 -19.58 6.16
CA GLN A 264 7.00 -20.55 6.88
C GLN A 264 7.75 -20.02 8.12
N ALA A 265 8.43 -18.86 8.02
CA ALA A 265 9.18 -18.25 9.11
C ALA A 265 9.17 -16.72 9.00
N SER A 266 9.52 -16.04 10.10
CA SER A 266 9.42 -14.57 10.22
C SER A 266 10.36 -13.79 9.30
N ALA A 267 11.36 -14.48 8.73
CA ALA A 267 12.31 -13.92 7.78
C ALA A 267 11.77 -13.88 6.34
N TYR A 268 10.58 -14.44 6.07
CA TYR A 268 10.05 -14.57 4.71
C TYR A 268 8.64 -14.00 4.58
N SER A 269 8.43 -13.31 3.45
CA SER A 269 7.13 -12.89 2.97
C SER A 269 6.92 -13.41 1.55
N LEU A 270 5.69 -13.36 1.07
CA LEU A 270 5.36 -13.67 -0.33
C LEU A 270 5.44 -12.40 -1.17
N CYS A 271 5.67 -12.54 -2.47
CA CYS A 271 5.72 -11.40 -3.38
C CYS A 271 5.24 -11.76 -4.79
N VAL A 272 4.84 -10.74 -5.55
CA VAL A 272 4.58 -10.81 -6.99
C VAL A 272 5.52 -9.85 -7.71
N ARG A 273 6.14 -10.28 -8.81
CA ARG A 273 7.01 -9.44 -9.64
C ARG A 273 6.71 -9.61 -11.11
N ALA A 274 6.54 -8.48 -11.79
CA ALA A 274 6.52 -8.44 -13.24
C ALA A 274 7.97 -8.42 -13.77
N GLY A 275 8.23 -9.19 -14.81
CA GLY A 275 9.51 -9.25 -15.50
C GLY A 275 9.34 -9.05 -17.01
N ALA A 276 10.46 -8.99 -17.73
CA ALA A 276 10.43 -8.79 -19.18
C ALA A 276 9.78 -9.95 -19.94
N THR A 277 9.92 -11.18 -19.43
CA THR A 277 9.48 -12.42 -20.09
C THR A 277 8.34 -13.13 -19.37
N GLY A 278 7.90 -12.61 -18.22
CA GLY A 278 6.93 -13.30 -17.39
C GLY A 278 6.65 -12.60 -16.07
N THR A 279 5.65 -13.11 -15.35
CA THR A 279 5.33 -12.71 -13.98
C THR A 279 5.66 -13.86 -13.03
N VAL A 280 6.21 -13.52 -11.88
CA VAL A 280 6.65 -14.46 -10.86
C VAL A 280 5.88 -14.23 -9.57
N PHE A 281 5.24 -15.28 -9.06
CA PHE A 281 4.81 -15.38 -7.68
C PHE A 281 5.88 -16.15 -6.90
N GLY A 282 6.38 -15.56 -5.82
CA GLY A 282 7.53 -16.07 -5.09
C GLY A 282 7.55 -15.62 -3.64
N CYS A 283 8.74 -15.62 -3.07
CA CYS A 283 9.00 -15.17 -1.72
C CYS A 283 10.21 -14.22 -1.70
N GLU A 284 10.24 -13.35 -0.71
CA GLU A 284 11.39 -12.50 -0.41
C GLU A 284 12.00 -12.92 0.94
N SER A 285 13.33 -12.97 0.98
CA SER A 285 14.11 -13.17 2.20
C SER A 285 14.99 -11.96 2.41
N GLY A 286 14.84 -11.25 3.53
CA GLY A 286 15.49 -9.95 3.72
C GLY A 286 14.50 -8.82 3.96
N LEU A 287 13.47 -9.08 4.77
CA LEU A 287 12.35 -8.17 5.03
C LEU A 287 12.75 -6.81 5.64
N GLY A 288 13.97 -6.68 6.13
CA GLY A 288 14.55 -5.43 6.64
C GLY A 288 15.28 -4.59 5.58
N HIS A 289 15.50 -5.11 4.37
CA HIS A 289 16.14 -4.36 3.30
C HIS A 289 15.11 -3.53 2.53
N ALA A 290 15.41 -2.25 2.36
CA ALA A 290 14.60 -1.34 1.55
C ALA A 290 15.07 -1.39 0.10
N LEU A 291 14.14 -1.68 -0.82
CA LEU A 291 14.39 -1.68 -2.25
C LEU A 291 13.48 -0.65 -2.91
N GLY A 292 14.06 0.31 -3.64
CA GLY A 292 13.32 1.38 -4.32
C GLY A 292 12.33 0.88 -5.38
N LEU A 293 12.45 -0.38 -5.80
CA LEU A 293 11.63 -1.01 -6.83
C LEU A 293 10.43 -1.81 -6.29
N CYS A 294 10.28 -1.96 -4.96
CA CYS A 294 9.20 -2.76 -4.35
C CYS A 294 8.28 -1.90 -3.46
N SER A 295 7.03 -2.32 -3.33
CA SER A 295 6.01 -1.74 -2.44
C SER A 295 5.10 -2.83 -1.89
N GLY A 296 4.64 -2.72 -0.64
CA GLY A 296 3.66 -3.66 -0.08
C GLY A 296 2.19 -3.35 -0.34
N GLY A 297 1.92 -2.19 -0.95
CA GLY A 297 0.59 -1.66 -1.13
C GLY A 297 -0.19 -1.40 0.16
N LEU A 298 -1.34 -0.74 -0.02
CA LEU A 298 -2.32 -0.51 1.03
C LEU A 298 -3.70 -0.80 0.47
N SER A 299 -4.55 -1.38 1.30
CA SER A 299 -5.97 -1.57 1.04
C SER A 299 -6.79 -0.68 1.95
N PHE A 300 -7.83 -0.06 1.42
CA PHE A 300 -8.77 0.77 2.18
C PHE A 300 -10.19 0.19 2.05
N ALA A 301 -10.79 -0.11 3.20
CA ALA A 301 -12.10 -0.73 3.30
C ALA A 301 -12.90 -0.13 4.47
N ARG A 302 -14.24 -0.14 4.34
CA ARG A 302 -15.16 0.10 5.47
C ARG A 302 -15.17 -1.11 6.38
#